data_AF-A0A5E4IUE4-F1
#
_entry.id   AF-A0A5E4IUE4-F1
#
_cell.length_a   1.000
_cell.length_b   1.000
_cell.length_c   1.000
_cell.angle_alpha   90.00
_cell.angle_beta   90.00
_cell.angle_gamma   90.00
#
_symmetry.space_group_name_H-M   'P 1'
#
loop_
_entity.id
_entity.type
_entity.pdbx_description
1 polymer ?
#
loop_
_entity_poly.entity_id
_entity_poly.type
_entity_poly.pdbx_seq_one_letter_code
_entity_poly.pdbx_strand_id
1 'polypeptide(L)'
;MGEVEINGFDEAGTIGNRLHFIRVGICEPEQLRPLIYNILHFGSFSLSKNTLRSFDSRAQREYLKTILRDKEIKVNYYSFSPENEVRLLKKFIKAEEAMHFNQRGKLLDAFLSDDNEKLRESVDKTLQHLKQYGTPDLRSEFFIKSHAYRIIIEDLANTSRLLSRNDGNRHRVYSYIDGGNPFTFWRKRFIENDQTGYFSSDTPIYGVTKGDEYYPTINMAGNIATITSQNPSLLYPQNVRDIKLMENTEFDEFYSDFYDCMQKTVFMNRILFFGNINTDLQYLIPFSLHLQNNHQVFEPFRIGYDGRSAESSLDKFYRRFYNRASADTAVMGPIRTQIDRDMKAAFERRGVTVKDCSQYVTQVTNLINDVCEEAERSALGANELNRIKTKAQNTITRISTR
;
A
#
# COMPACT_ATOMS: atom_id res chain seq x y z
N MET A 1 24.59 13.36 -4.20
CA MET A 1 23.47 12.59 -3.61
C MET A 1 23.68 11.15 -4.04
N GLY A 2 23.49 10.17 -3.14
CA GLY A 2 23.66 8.76 -3.51
C GLY A 2 22.47 8.22 -4.32
N GLU A 3 22.61 7.04 -4.89
CA GLU A 3 21.56 6.42 -5.72
C GLU A 3 20.34 6.05 -4.86
N VAL A 4 19.15 6.15 -5.44
CA VAL A 4 17.88 5.84 -4.78
C VAL A 4 17.15 4.73 -5.55
N GLU A 5 16.76 3.67 -4.86
CA GLU A 5 15.90 2.60 -5.39
C GLU A 5 14.54 2.64 -4.72
N ILE A 6 13.49 2.59 -5.53
CA ILE A 6 12.10 2.60 -5.12
C ILE A 6 11.51 1.23 -5.37
N ASN A 7 10.90 0.65 -4.34
CA ASN A 7 10.32 -0.68 -4.36
C ASN A 7 8.82 -0.62 -4.11
N GLY A 8 8.05 -1.27 -4.96
CA GLY A 8 6.64 -1.57 -4.74
C GLY A 8 6.46 -3.07 -4.49
N PHE A 9 5.60 -3.40 -3.54
CA PHE A 9 5.26 -4.77 -3.18
C PHE A 9 3.75 -4.95 -3.14
N ASP A 10 3.29 -6.04 -3.75
CA ASP A 10 1.89 -6.45 -3.75
C ASP A 10 1.81 -7.98 -3.87
N GLU A 11 0.65 -8.55 -3.56
CA GLU A 11 0.39 -9.97 -3.55
C GLU A 11 -0.87 -10.35 -4.33
N ALA A 12 -0.95 -11.62 -4.70
CA ALA A 12 -2.20 -12.22 -5.13
C ALA A 12 -2.30 -13.67 -4.66
N GLY A 13 -3.53 -14.19 -4.73
CA GLY A 13 -3.86 -15.54 -4.28
C GLY A 13 -4.64 -15.53 -2.97
N THR A 14 -4.71 -16.70 -2.33
CA THR A 14 -5.48 -16.93 -1.11
C THR A 14 -4.71 -17.88 -0.20
N ILE A 15 -4.77 -17.63 1.10
CA ILE A 15 -4.13 -18.48 2.12
C ILE A 15 -4.67 -19.91 2.01
N GLY A 16 -3.77 -20.88 2.17
CA GLY A 16 -4.05 -22.31 2.07
C GLY A 16 -4.04 -22.84 0.64
N ASN A 17 -3.96 -21.97 -0.37
CA ASN A 17 -3.84 -22.35 -1.77
C ASN A 17 -2.44 -22.01 -2.29
N ARG A 18 -2.26 -20.80 -2.79
CA ARG A 18 -0.99 -20.30 -3.29
C ARG A 18 -1.00 -18.80 -3.15
N LEU A 19 -0.27 -18.28 -2.18
CA LEU A 19 0.08 -16.87 -2.15
C LEU A 19 1.37 -16.66 -2.93
N HIS A 20 1.35 -15.68 -3.82
CA HIS A 20 2.55 -15.19 -4.47
C HIS A 20 2.66 -13.68 -4.30
N PHE A 21 3.89 -13.23 -4.17
CA PHE A 21 4.22 -11.85 -3.92
C PHE A 21 5.15 -11.37 -5.03
N ILE A 22 4.93 -10.13 -5.44
CA ILE A 22 5.71 -9.48 -6.47
C ILE A 22 6.42 -8.30 -5.84
N ARG A 23 7.72 -8.20 -6.11
CA ARG A 23 8.49 -6.98 -5.90
C ARG A 23 8.80 -6.37 -7.26
N VAL A 24 8.61 -5.06 -7.36
CA VAL A 24 9.09 -4.23 -8.47
C VAL A 24 10.05 -3.19 -7.89
N GLY A 25 11.33 -3.28 -8.25
CA GLY A 25 12.37 -2.31 -7.88
C GLY A 25 12.81 -1.49 -9.09
N ILE A 26 12.84 -0.17 -8.95
CA ILE A 26 13.20 0.79 -10.01
C ILE A 26 14.07 1.89 -9.40
N CYS A 27 15.09 2.38 -10.10
CA CYS A 27 15.86 3.55 -9.65
C CYS A 27 15.01 4.83 -9.77
N GLU A 28 15.19 5.79 -8.85
CA GLU A 28 14.40 7.03 -8.82
C GLU A 28 14.35 7.80 -10.17
N PRO A 29 15.42 7.89 -10.97
CA PRO A 29 15.36 8.56 -12.28
C PRO A 29 14.37 7.94 -13.26
N GLU A 30 14.04 6.66 -13.09
CA GLU A 30 13.20 5.85 -13.99
C GLU A 30 11.81 5.54 -13.37
N GLN A 31 11.46 6.21 -12.27
CA GLN A 31 10.28 5.90 -11.46
C GLN A 31 8.95 6.11 -12.18
N LEU A 32 8.94 6.81 -13.32
CA LEU A 32 7.73 7.12 -14.10
C LEU A 32 7.44 6.08 -15.19
N ARG A 33 8.38 5.17 -15.47
CA ARG A 33 8.19 4.06 -16.43
C ARG A 33 6.91 3.24 -16.23
N PRO A 34 6.44 2.94 -14.99
CA PRO A 34 5.17 2.25 -14.83
C PRO A 34 3.98 2.98 -15.43
N LEU A 35 3.94 4.31 -15.33
CA LEU A 35 2.86 5.12 -15.91
C LEU A 35 2.89 5.04 -17.44
N ILE A 36 4.08 5.06 -18.04
CA ILE A 36 4.28 4.88 -19.48
C ILE A 36 3.69 3.54 -19.94
N TYR A 37 4.06 2.44 -19.28
CA TYR A 37 3.58 1.11 -19.66
C TYR A 37 2.08 0.94 -19.42
N ASN A 38 1.54 1.56 -18.38
CA ASN A 38 0.09 1.58 -18.17
C ASN A 38 -0.63 2.28 -19.35
N ILE A 39 -0.09 3.39 -19.86
CA ILE A 39 -0.68 4.10 -21.01
C ILE A 39 -0.57 3.26 -22.29
N LEU A 40 0.60 2.70 -22.57
CA LEU A 40 0.85 1.95 -23.79
C LEU A 40 -0.01 0.68 -23.91
N HIS A 41 -0.27 0.00 -22.80
CA HIS A 41 -1.01 -1.27 -22.82
C HIS A 41 -2.49 -1.11 -22.49
N PHE A 42 -2.86 -0.10 -21.69
CA PHE A 42 -4.21 0.02 -21.15
C PHE A 42 -4.84 1.42 -21.30
N GLY A 43 -4.10 2.41 -21.81
CA GLY A 43 -4.63 3.76 -22.09
C GLY A 43 -4.91 4.60 -20.84
N SER A 44 -4.31 4.25 -19.70
CA SER A 44 -4.51 4.92 -18.41
C SER A 44 -3.18 5.17 -17.71
N PHE A 45 -3.09 6.20 -16.87
CA PHE A 45 -1.92 6.44 -16.01
C PHE A 45 -1.87 5.41 -14.86
N SER A 46 -3.03 5.08 -14.30
CA SER A 46 -3.22 4.15 -13.19
C SER A 46 -4.21 3.06 -13.56
N LEU A 47 -4.11 1.90 -12.90
CA LEU A 47 -4.98 0.76 -13.17
C LEU A 47 -5.45 0.12 -11.88
N SER A 48 -6.76 0.11 -11.65
CA SER A 48 -7.31 -0.72 -10.58
C SER A 48 -7.23 -2.20 -10.96
N LYS A 49 -7.07 -3.06 -9.96
CA LYS A 49 -7.10 -4.54 -10.14
C LYS A 49 -8.38 -4.97 -10.88
N ASN A 50 -9.53 -4.33 -10.61
CA ASN A 50 -10.79 -4.63 -11.30
C ASN A 50 -10.79 -4.22 -12.78
N THR A 51 -10.26 -3.04 -13.08
CA THR A 51 -10.13 -2.55 -14.45
C THR A 51 -9.18 -3.45 -15.24
N LEU A 52 -8.04 -3.84 -14.66
CA LEU A 52 -7.08 -4.75 -15.30
C LEU A 52 -7.69 -6.10 -15.68
N ARG A 53 -8.53 -6.68 -14.81
CA ARG A 53 -9.23 -7.96 -15.06
C ARG A 53 -10.18 -7.92 -16.26
N SER A 54 -10.61 -6.73 -16.68
CA SER A 54 -11.51 -6.55 -17.83
C SER A 54 -10.78 -6.48 -19.17
N PHE A 55 -9.46 -6.28 -19.17
CA PHE A 55 -8.65 -6.28 -20.39
C PHE A 55 -8.38 -7.70 -20.88
N ASP A 56 -8.21 -7.84 -22.20
CA ASP A 56 -7.90 -9.13 -22.80
C ASP A 56 -6.52 -9.66 -22.38
N SER A 57 -6.38 -10.98 -22.40
CA SER A 57 -5.14 -11.65 -21.98
C SER A 57 -3.94 -11.33 -22.87
N ARG A 58 -4.13 -10.85 -24.12
CA ARG A 58 -3.03 -10.47 -25.00
C ARG A 58 -2.41 -9.16 -24.52
N ALA A 59 -3.21 -8.14 -24.24
CA ALA A 59 -2.75 -6.87 -23.69
C ALA A 59 -1.99 -7.07 -22.36
N GLN A 60 -2.53 -7.90 -21.47
CA GLN A 60 -1.90 -8.28 -20.21
C GLN A 60 -0.54 -8.98 -20.41
N ARG A 61 -0.44 -9.92 -21.36
CA ARG A 61 0.82 -10.63 -21.67
C ARG A 61 1.87 -9.70 -22.27
N GLU A 62 1.48 -8.81 -23.17
CA GLU A 62 2.42 -7.84 -23.76
C GLU A 62 2.90 -6.81 -22.73
N TYR A 63 2.06 -6.38 -21.79
CA TYR A 63 2.47 -5.55 -20.65
C TYR A 63 3.56 -6.24 -19.82
N LEU A 64 3.32 -7.50 -19.44
CA LEU A 64 4.28 -8.27 -18.65
C LEU A 64 5.60 -8.49 -19.40
N LYS A 65 5.55 -8.83 -20.69
CA LYS A 65 6.75 -9.00 -21.53
C LYS A 65 7.57 -7.73 -21.62
N THR A 66 6.92 -6.58 -21.75
CA THR A 66 7.57 -5.27 -21.86
C THR A 66 8.34 -4.97 -20.58
N ILE A 67 7.69 -5.12 -19.43
CA ILE A 67 8.32 -4.92 -18.11
C ILE A 67 9.51 -5.87 -17.89
N LEU A 68 9.34 -7.16 -18.18
CA LEU A 68 10.38 -8.16 -17.94
C LEU A 68 11.59 -8.02 -18.88
N ARG A 69 11.45 -7.29 -19.99
CA ARG A 69 12.54 -6.96 -20.91
C ARG A 69 13.23 -5.64 -20.56
N ASP A 70 12.58 -4.79 -19.78
CA ASP A 70 13.15 -3.52 -19.36
C ASP A 70 14.25 -3.76 -18.31
N LYS A 71 15.48 -3.39 -18.68
CA LYS A 71 16.64 -3.51 -17.80
C LYS A 71 16.63 -2.51 -16.67
N GLU A 72 15.80 -1.46 -16.70
CA GLU A 72 15.67 -0.50 -15.60
C GLU A 72 14.71 -0.97 -14.51
N ILE A 73 13.88 -1.97 -14.81
CA ILE A 73 12.91 -2.53 -13.87
C ILE A 73 13.39 -3.89 -13.37
N LYS A 74 13.49 -4.07 -12.06
CA LYS A 74 13.76 -5.36 -11.44
C LYS A 74 12.48 -5.97 -10.91
N VAL A 75 12.06 -7.09 -11.48
CA VAL A 75 10.94 -7.87 -10.97
C VAL A 75 11.46 -9.11 -10.24
N ASN A 76 10.97 -9.34 -9.02
CA ASN A 76 11.19 -10.58 -8.28
C ASN A 76 9.85 -11.22 -7.93
N TYR A 77 9.81 -12.54 -8.06
CA TYR A 77 8.65 -13.37 -7.77
C TYR A 77 8.93 -14.19 -6.52
N TYR A 78 7.97 -14.20 -5.60
CA TYR A 78 8.03 -15.02 -4.40
C TYR A 78 6.79 -15.89 -4.31
N SER A 79 6.94 -17.11 -3.80
CA SER A 79 5.83 -18.02 -3.49
C SER A 79 5.86 -18.36 -2.02
N PHE A 80 4.70 -18.27 -1.37
CA PHE A 80 4.50 -18.89 -0.07
C PHE A 80 3.83 -20.24 -0.34
N SER A 81 4.49 -21.34 0.03
CA SER A 81 3.91 -22.65 -0.20
C SER A 81 2.76 -22.88 0.79
N PRO A 82 1.64 -23.50 0.38
CA PRO A 82 0.52 -23.78 1.29
C PRO A 82 0.96 -24.62 2.49
N GLU A 83 1.97 -25.49 2.35
CA GLU A 83 2.53 -26.22 3.48
C GLU A 83 3.16 -25.28 4.52
N ASN A 84 3.97 -24.32 4.10
CA ASN A 84 4.57 -23.36 5.02
C ASN A 84 3.52 -22.41 5.59
N GLU A 85 2.56 -21.95 4.79
CA GLU A 85 1.43 -21.14 5.25
C GLU A 85 0.67 -21.86 6.38
N VAL A 86 0.34 -23.14 6.20
CA VAL A 86 -0.34 -23.95 7.23
C VAL A 86 0.52 -24.14 8.47
N ARG A 87 1.83 -24.36 8.32
CA ARG A 87 2.75 -24.47 9.46
C ARG A 87 2.79 -23.17 10.26
N LEU A 88 2.89 -22.02 9.60
CA LEU A 88 2.87 -20.71 10.24
C LEU A 88 1.51 -20.45 10.92
N LEU A 89 0.41 -20.74 10.25
CA LEU A 89 -0.94 -20.59 10.78
C LEU A 89 -1.15 -21.44 12.05
N LYS A 90 -0.64 -22.67 12.08
CA LYS A 90 -0.66 -23.51 13.29
C LYS A 90 0.10 -22.89 14.45
N LYS A 91 1.27 -22.27 14.21
CA LYS A 91 2.02 -21.55 15.25
C LYS A 91 1.22 -20.34 15.74
N PHE A 92 0.67 -19.55 14.82
CA PHE A 92 -0.16 -18.38 15.12
C PHE A 92 -1.38 -18.75 15.98
N ILE A 93 -2.15 -19.78 15.59
CA ILE A 93 -3.33 -20.21 16.34
C ILE A 93 -2.96 -20.65 17.76
N LYS A 94 -1.84 -21.38 17.93
CA LYS A 94 -1.37 -21.77 19.27
C LYS A 94 -1.00 -20.57 20.14
N ALA A 95 -0.37 -19.56 19.56
CA ALA A 95 -0.02 -18.33 20.28
C ALA A 95 -1.28 -17.56 20.70
N GLU A 96 -2.27 -17.46 19.80
CA GLU A 96 -3.56 -16.83 20.08
C GLU A 96 -4.35 -17.60 21.16
N GLU A 97 -4.36 -18.93 21.11
CA GLU A 97 -4.94 -19.79 22.14
C GLU A 97 -4.30 -19.51 23.52
N ALA A 98 -2.97 -19.48 23.59
CA ALA A 98 -2.25 -19.16 24.81
C ALA A 98 -2.61 -17.77 25.36
N MET A 99 -2.74 -16.76 24.48
CA MET A 99 -3.20 -15.42 24.86
C MET A 99 -4.64 -15.42 25.39
N HIS A 100 -5.55 -16.17 24.77
CA HIS A 100 -6.93 -16.29 25.26
C HIS A 100 -7.00 -16.93 26.66
N PHE A 101 -6.22 -17.99 26.90
CA PHE A 101 -6.14 -18.61 28.23
C PHE A 101 -5.53 -17.65 29.27
N ASN A 102 -4.54 -16.85 28.89
CA ASN A 102 -3.98 -15.81 29.77
C ASN A 102 -5.03 -14.76 30.15
N GLN A 103 -5.79 -14.24 29.18
CA GLN A 103 -6.87 -13.27 29.43
C GLN A 103 -7.98 -13.86 30.31
N ARG A 104 -8.33 -15.14 30.09
CA ARG A 104 -9.26 -15.87 30.97
C ARG A 104 -8.74 -15.94 32.40
N GLY A 105 -7.45 -16.24 32.61
CA GLY A 105 -6.84 -16.26 33.95
C GLY A 105 -6.98 -14.90 34.64
N LYS A 106 -6.59 -13.82 33.97
CA LYS A 106 -6.70 -12.44 34.49
C LYS A 106 -8.14 -12.07 34.89
N LEU A 107 -9.13 -12.46 34.08
CA LEU A 107 -10.54 -12.24 34.41
C LEU A 107 -10.98 -13.01 35.66
N LEU A 108 -10.55 -14.27 35.79
CA LEU A 108 -10.86 -15.07 36.97
C LEU A 108 -10.21 -14.48 38.23
N ASP A 109 -8.95 -14.09 38.15
CA ASP A 109 -8.24 -13.47 39.26
C ASP A 109 -8.92 -12.16 39.70
N ALA A 110 -9.32 -11.32 38.74
CA ALA A 110 -10.05 -10.09 39.02
C ALA A 110 -11.42 -10.36 39.65
N PHE A 111 -12.16 -11.37 39.15
CA PHE A 111 -13.45 -11.78 39.71
C PHE A 111 -13.31 -12.32 41.14
N LEU A 112 -12.28 -13.12 41.41
CA LEU A 112 -12.03 -13.70 42.73
C LEU A 112 -11.47 -12.70 43.75
N SER A 113 -10.95 -11.55 43.29
CA SER A 113 -10.38 -10.52 44.16
C SER A 113 -11.42 -9.65 44.88
N ASP A 114 -12.71 -9.78 44.56
CA ASP A 114 -13.82 -8.92 45.04
C ASP A 114 -13.61 -7.40 44.83
N ASP A 115 -12.65 -7.03 43.98
CA ASP A 115 -12.34 -5.66 43.59
C ASP A 115 -13.09 -5.29 42.30
N ASN A 116 -14.21 -4.59 42.46
CA ASN A 116 -15.07 -4.19 41.35
C ASN A 116 -14.37 -3.30 40.31
N GLU A 117 -13.35 -2.51 40.69
CA GLU A 117 -12.60 -1.69 39.75
C GLU A 117 -11.68 -2.56 38.90
N LYS A 118 -10.94 -3.49 39.52
CA LYS A 118 -10.11 -4.46 38.78
C LYS A 118 -10.93 -5.35 37.86
N LEU A 119 -12.09 -5.82 38.32
CA LEU A 119 -12.99 -6.62 37.50
C LEU A 119 -13.44 -5.83 36.27
N ARG A 120 -13.88 -4.59 36.45
CA ARG A 120 -14.28 -3.71 35.34
C ARG A 120 -13.13 -3.51 34.34
N GLU A 121 -11.93 -3.19 34.83
CA GLU A 121 -10.75 -2.99 33.97
C GLU A 121 -10.42 -4.27 33.17
N SER A 122 -10.45 -5.44 33.82
CA SER A 122 -10.17 -6.71 33.15
C SER A 122 -11.23 -7.07 32.11
N VAL A 123 -12.51 -6.77 32.38
CA VAL A 123 -13.61 -6.93 31.43
C VAL A 123 -13.41 -6.02 30.22
N ASP A 124 -13.12 -4.74 30.44
CA ASP A 124 -12.90 -3.77 29.36
C ASP A 124 -11.72 -4.17 28.47
N LYS A 125 -10.60 -4.59 29.07
CA LYS A 125 -9.43 -5.14 28.34
C LYS A 125 -9.78 -6.38 27.52
N THR A 126 -10.55 -7.31 28.09
CA THR A 126 -10.96 -8.52 27.37
C THR A 126 -11.91 -8.22 26.23
N LEU A 127 -12.88 -7.32 26.43
CA LEU A 127 -13.79 -6.88 25.37
C LEU A 127 -13.01 -6.20 24.24
N GLN A 128 -12.00 -5.38 24.57
CA GLN A 128 -11.13 -4.77 23.57
C GLN A 128 -10.30 -5.81 22.79
N HIS A 129 -9.78 -6.84 23.46
CA HIS A 129 -9.11 -7.97 22.81
C HIS A 129 -10.04 -8.71 21.85
N LEU A 130 -11.25 -9.07 22.30
CA LEU A 130 -12.22 -9.82 21.50
C LEU A 130 -12.73 -9.07 20.27
N LYS A 131 -12.79 -7.73 20.31
CA LYS A 131 -13.16 -6.91 19.14
C LYS A 131 -12.27 -7.16 17.92
N GLN A 132 -11.01 -7.60 18.14
CA GLN A 132 -10.07 -7.88 17.06
C GLN A 132 -10.47 -9.11 16.22
N TYR A 133 -11.34 -9.98 16.76
CA TYR A 133 -11.88 -11.16 16.07
C TYR A 133 -13.27 -10.92 15.48
N GLY A 134 -13.73 -9.66 15.40
CA GLY A 134 -14.96 -9.35 14.66
C GLY A 134 -14.90 -9.76 13.19
N THR A 135 -13.70 -9.97 12.66
CA THR A 135 -13.40 -10.53 11.33
C THR A 135 -12.19 -11.48 11.44
N PRO A 136 -12.38 -12.73 11.87
CA PRO A 136 -11.28 -13.65 12.17
C PRO A 136 -10.33 -13.90 10.99
N ASP A 137 -10.90 -14.01 9.79
CA ASP A 137 -10.15 -14.27 8.54
C ASP A 137 -9.13 -13.16 8.23
N LEU A 138 -9.45 -11.91 8.57
CA LEU A 138 -8.53 -10.79 8.34
C LEU A 138 -7.32 -10.83 9.27
N ARG A 139 -7.49 -11.31 10.50
CA ARG A 139 -6.39 -11.34 11.48
C ARG A 139 -5.33 -12.36 11.09
N SER A 140 -5.74 -13.57 10.74
CA SER A 140 -4.83 -14.60 10.23
C SER A 140 -4.20 -14.16 8.90
N GLU A 141 -4.98 -13.55 8.01
CA GLU A 141 -4.46 -13.01 6.75
C GLU A 141 -3.38 -11.95 6.95
N PHE A 142 -3.61 -11.01 7.87
CA PHE A 142 -2.61 -10.00 8.18
C PHE A 142 -1.33 -10.60 8.73
N PHE A 143 -1.43 -11.59 9.61
CA PHE A 143 -0.26 -12.26 10.16
C PHE A 143 0.56 -12.99 9.09
N ILE A 144 -0.10 -13.82 8.27
CA ILE A 144 0.56 -14.61 7.21
C ILE A 144 1.21 -13.71 6.15
N LYS A 145 0.49 -12.67 5.68
CA LYS A 145 1.02 -11.75 4.67
C LYS A 145 2.14 -10.86 5.23
N SER A 146 1.99 -10.37 6.45
CA SER A 146 3.04 -9.56 7.09
C SER A 146 4.33 -10.35 7.29
N HIS A 147 4.23 -11.63 7.67
CA HIS A 147 5.38 -12.54 7.73
C HIS A 147 6.09 -12.61 6.38
N ALA A 148 5.33 -12.88 5.31
CA ALA A 148 5.89 -12.96 3.96
C ALA A 148 6.60 -11.67 3.56
N TYR A 149 5.97 -10.52 3.80
CA TYR A 149 6.58 -9.22 3.50
C TYR A 149 7.87 -8.95 4.25
N ARG A 150 7.96 -9.34 5.53
CA ARG A 150 9.21 -9.20 6.29
C ARG A 150 10.35 -10.01 5.67
N ILE A 151 10.09 -11.28 5.33
CA ILE A 151 11.10 -12.15 4.69
C ILE A 151 11.51 -11.61 3.31
N ILE A 152 10.56 -11.07 2.54
CA ILE A 152 10.84 -10.47 1.23
C ILE A 152 11.71 -9.21 1.38
N ILE A 153 11.46 -8.41 2.42
CA ILE A 153 12.24 -7.20 2.71
C ILE A 153 13.66 -7.57 3.15
N GLU A 154 13.83 -8.60 3.97
CA GLU A 154 15.16 -9.15 4.30
C GLU A 154 15.93 -9.58 3.04
N ASP A 155 15.25 -10.21 2.07
CA ASP A 155 15.87 -10.63 0.80
C ASP A 155 16.25 -9.45 -0.12
N LEU A 156 15.92 -8.20 0.22
CA LEU A 156 16.43 -7.03 -0.50
C LEU A 156 17.96 -6.97 -0.46
N ALA A 157 18.60 -7.46 0.60
CA ALA A 157 20.06 -7.58 0.66
C ALA A 157 20.64 -8.36 -0.56
N ASN A 158 19.88 -9.32 -1.10
CA ASN A 158 20.29 -10.13 -2.25
C ASN A 158 19.67 -9.69 -3.58
N THR A 159 18.56 -8.95 -3.56
CA THR A 159 17.75 -8.68 -4.75
C THR A 159 17.72 -7.21 -5.16
N SER A 160 17.99 -6.28 -4.25
CA SER A 160 18.09 -4.85 -4.55
C SER A 160 19.34 -4.57 -5.39
N ARG A 161 19.19 -3.70 -6.39
CA ARG A 161 20.32 -3.30 -7.23
C ARG A 161 21.35 -2.49 -6.44
N LEU A 162 20.88 -1.76 -5.44
CA LEU A 162 21.73 -0.91 -4.61
C LEU A 162 22.27 -1.66 -3.39
N LEU A 163 21.42 -2.36 -2.62
CA LEU A 163 21.88 -3.03 -1.39
C LEU A 163 22.79 -4.22 -1.68
N SER A 164 22.57 -4.95 -2.78
CA SER A 164 23.41 -6.11 -3.11
C SER A 164 24.84 -5.76 -3.51
N ARG A 165 25.13 -4.49 -3.84
CA ARG A 165 26.48 -4.05 -4.26
C ARG A 165 27.45 -3.88 -3.09
N ASN A 166 26.95 -3.72 -1.87
CA ASN A 166 27.73 -3.57 -0.63
C ASN A 166 28.98 -2.67 -0.77
N ASP A 167 28.86 -1.57 -1.52
CA ASP A 167 29.98 -0.74 -1.97
C ASP A 167 30.26 0.46 -1.04
N GLY A 168 29.64 0.50 0.14
CA GLY A 168 29.83 1.56 1.15
C GLY A 168 29.33 2.95 0.74
N ASN A 169 28.70 3.08 -0.43
CA ASN A 169 28.09 4.32 -0.89
C ASN A 169 26.77 4.58 -0.15
N ARG A 170 26.42 5.86 0.04
CA ARG A 170 25.16 6.30 0.69
C ARG A 170 23.95 6.07 -0.22
N HIS A 171 23.59 4.81 -0.48
CA HIS A 171 22.37 4.48 -1.20
C HIS A 171 21.14 4.57 -0.31
N ARG A 172 19.98 4.85 -0.90
CA ARG A 172 18.70 4.84 -0.19
C ARG A 172 17.72 3.90 -0.86
N VAL A 173 16.98 3.14 -0.05
CA VAL A 173 15.96 2.22 -0.54
C VAL A 173 14.63 2.59 0.09
N TYR A 174 13.65 2.93 -0.76
CA TYR A 174 12.27 3.16 -0.36
C TYR A 174 11.46 1.90 -0.65
N SER A 175 10.69 1.45 0.33
CA SER A 175 9.86 0.25 0.23
C SER A 175 8.41 0.58 0.54
N TYR A 176 7.53 0.42 -0.46
CA TYR A 176 6.10 0.66 -0.34
C TYR A 176 5.32 -0.65 -0.49
N ILE A 177 4.59 -1.04 0.56
CA ILE A 177 3.89 -2.32 0.68
C ILE A 177 2.38 -2.07 0.67
N ASP A 178 1.62 -2.69 -0.26
CA ASP A 178 0.16 -2.68 -0.23
C ASP A 178 -0.34 -3.40 1.04
N GLY A 179 -1.32 -2.82 1.75
CA GLY A 179 -1.94 -3.42 2.94
C GLY A 179 -1.68 -2.70 4.27
N GLY A 180 -0.90 -1.61 4.28
CA GLY A 180 -0.84 -0.68 5.41
C GLY A 180 0.00 -1.15 6.60
N ASN A 181 -0.27 -0.55 7.78
CA ASN A 181 0.41 -0.91 9.02
C ASN A 181 0.31 -2.40 9.40
N PRO A 182 -0.80 -3.13 9.16
CA PRO A 182 -0.86 -4.57 9.42
C PRO A 182 0.25 -5.39 8.77
N PHE A 183 0.80 -4.94 7.63
CA PHE A 183 1.85 -5.67 6.92
C PHE A 183 3.26 -5.14 7.19
N THR A 184 3.36 -4.05 7.95
CA THR A 184 4.62 -3.32 8.18
C THR A 184 4.85 -2.96 9.65
N PHE A 185 4.12 -3.56 10.58
CA PHE A 185 4.23 -3.26 12.01
C PHE A 185 5.64 -3.56 12.56
N TRP A 186 6.27 -4.61 12.04
CA TRP A 186 7.60 -5.11 12.43
C TRP A 186 8.74 -4.20 11.96
N ARG A 187 8.48 -3.25 11.05
CA ARG A 187 9.53 -2.47 10.35
C ARG A 187 10.51 -1.77 11.28
N LYS A 188 10.02 -1.21 12.39
CA LYS A 188 10.83 -0.39 13.30
C LYS A 188 11.87 -1.27 13.99
N ARG A 189 11.40 -2.35 14.62
CA ARG A 189 12.25 -3.33 15.31
C ARG A 189 13.20 -4.03 14.33
N PHE A 190 12.72 -4.33 13.12
CA PHE A 190 13.55 -4.90 12.06
C PHE A 190 14.75 -4.01 11.72
N ILE A 191 14.51 -2.70 11.52
CA ILE A 191 15.59 -1.74 11.23
C ILE A 191 16.52 -1.57 12.45
N GLU A 192 15.97 -1.48 13.67
CA GLU A 192 16.76 -1.34 14.90
C GLU A 192 17.68 -2.54 15.17
N ASN A 193 17.26 -3.73 14.76
CA ASN A 193 18.01 -4.98 14.92
C ASN A 193 18.86 -5.35 13.71
N ASP A 194 18.92 -4.52 12.66
CA ASP A 194 19.73 -4.84 11.48
C ASP A 194 21.23 -4.77 11.82
N GLN A 195 21.86 -5.94 11.89
CA GLN A 195 23.30 -6.08 12.11
C GLN A 195 24.10 -6.08 10.81
N THR A 196 23.42 -6.18 9.66
CA THR A 196 24.08 -6.28 8.36
C THR A 196 24.55 -4.92 7.85
N GLY A 197 23.95 -3.83 8.34
CA GLY A 197 24.23 -2.47 7.91
C GLY A 197 23.60 -2.12 6.56
N TYR A 198 22.76 -3.01 5.99
CA TYR A 198 22.03 -2.74 4.74
C TYR A 198 20.90 -1.74 4.96
N PHE A 199 20.28 -1.74 6.13
CA PHE A 199 19.21 -0.83 6.50
C PHE A 199 19.75 0.19 7.51
N SER A 200 19.74 1.47 7.15
CA SER A 200 19.96 2.54 8.11
C SER A 200 18.72 2.74 8.99
N SER A 201 18.89 3.34 10.17
CA SER A 201 17.79 3.67 11.11
C SER A 201 16.63 4.43 10.46
N ASP A 202 16.94 5.19 9.40
CA ASP A 202 16.00 6.05 8.69
C ASP A 202 15.46 5.39 7.42
N THR A 203 15.70 4.09 7.21
CA THR A 203 15.30 3.38 5.98
C THR A 203 13.78 3.38 5.82
N PRO A 204 13.26 4.00 4.76
CA PRO A 204 11.82 4.16 4.60
C PRO A 204 11.14 2.84 4.17
N ILE A 205 10.39 2.24 5.09
CA ILE A 205 9.44 1.16 4.83
C ILE A 205 8.04 1.66 5.17
N TYR A 206 7.16 1.76 4.17
CA TYR A 206 5.82 2.29 4.32
C TYR A 206 4.78 1.24 3.92
N GLY A 207 3.82 0.99 4.82
CA GLY A 207 2.60 0.30 4.47
C GLY A 207 1.56 1.28 3.94
N VAL A 208 1.04 1.05 2.75
CA VAL A 208 -0.02 1.85 2.12
C VAL A 208 -1.34 1.11 2.27
N THR A 209 -2.25 1.65 3.07
CA THR A 209 -3.54 1.00 3.40
C THR A 209 -4.57 1.18 2.29
N LYS A 210 -4.41 2.24 1.48
CA LYS A 210 -5.32 2.58 0.40
C LYS A 210 -4.61 3.45 -0.63
N GLY A 211 -4.97 3.28 -1.90
CA GLY A 211 -4.39 4.06 -3.00
C GLY A 211 -3.04 3.53 -3.47
N ASP A 212 -2.76 2.26 -3.18
CA ASP A 212 -1.71 1.45 -3.79
C ASP A 212 -1.66 1.64 -5.33
N GLU A 213 -2.83 1.69 -5.97
CA GLU A 213 -2.96 1.91 -7.41
C GLU A 213 -2.47 3.30 -7.88
N TYR A 214 -2.13 4.22 -6.98
CA TYR A 214 -1.63 5.57 -7.30
C TYR A 214 -0.11 5.65 -7.22
N TYR A 215 0.54 4.71 -6.53
CA TYR A 215 2.00 4.62 -6.48
C TYR A 215 2.49 3.74 -7.62
N PRO A 216 3.29 4.27 -8.59
CA PRO A 216 3.64 3.57 -9.82
C PRO A 216 4.23 2.16 -9.62
N THR A 217 5.13 2.00 -8.64
CA THR A 217 5.77 0.71 -8.36
C THR A 217 4.85 -0.29 -7.68
N ILE A 218 4.00 0.13 -6.74
CA ILE A 218 3.00 -0.75 -6.12
C ILE A 218 1.96 -1.16 -7.15
N ASN A 219 1.46 -0.20 -7.95
CA ASN A 219 0.51 -0.49 -9.02
C ASN A 219 1.07 -1.51 -10.02
N MET A 220 2.33 -1.36 -10.43
CA MET A 220 2.99 -2.34 -11.31
C MET A 220 3.11 -3.71 -10.65
N ALA A 221 3.53 -3.78 -9.38
CA ALA A 221 3.59 -5.03 -8.63
C ALA A 221 2.23 -5.73 -8.58
N GLY A 222 1.17 -4.98 -8.30
CA GLY A 222 -0.21 -5.47 -8.27
C GLY A 222 -0.74 -5.92 -9.63
N ASN A 223 -0.39 -5.19 -10.69
CA ASN A 223 -0.73 -5.57 -12.05
C ASN A 223 -0.08 -6.90 -12.42
N ILE A 224 1.23 -7.05 -12.14
CA ILE A 224 1.96 -8.30 -12.38
C ILE A 224 1.37 -9.43 -11.53
N ALA A 225 1.11 -9.20 -10.25
CA ALA A 225 0.54 -10.20 -9.33
C ALA A 225 -0.82 -10.68 -9.84
N THR A 226 -1.67 -9.76 -10.29
CA THR A 226 -2.99 -10.07 -10.86
C THR A 226 -2.88 -10.85 -12.18
N ILE A 227 -2.05 -10.38 -13.13
CA ILE A 227 -1.88 -11.02 -14.44
C ILE A 227 -1.37 -12.45 -14.28
N THR A 228 -0.36 -12.64 -13.42
CA THR A 228 0.25 -13.94 -13.18
C THR A 228 -0.65 -14.88 -12.36
N SER A 229 -1.49 -14.34 -11.47
CA SER A 229 -2.55 -15.11 -10.81
C SER A 229 -3.59 -15.64 -11.80
N GLN A 230 -3.95 -14.85 -12.81
CA GLN A 230 -4.91 -15.24 -13.84
C GLN A 230 -4.29 -16.13 -14.92
N ASN A 231 -2.99 -16.01 -15.15
CA ASN A 231 -2.23 -16.76 -16.14
C ASN A 231 -0.97 -17.38 -15.51
N PRO A 232 -1.08 -18.45 -14.68
CA PRO A 232 0.05 -19.01 -13.95
C PRO A 232 1.20 -19.51 -14.83
N SER A 233 0.92 -19.85 -16.09
CA SER A 233 1.95 -20.24 -17.06
C SER A 233 2.98 -19.13 -17.36
N LEU A 234 2.63 -17.86 -17.10
CA LEU A 234 3.55 -16.73 -17.25
C LEU A 234 4.59 -16.64 -16.11
N LEU A 235 4.38 -17.35 -15.00
CA LEU A 235 5.37 -17.48 -13.91
C LEU A 235 6.46 -18.49 -14.24
N TYR A 236 6.17 -19.50 -15.07
CA TYR A 236 7.05 -20.64 -15.33
C TYR A 236 8.45 -20.30 -15.90
N PRO A 237 8.67 -19.22 -16.69
CA PRO A 237 10.03 -18.84 -17.09
C PRO A 237 10.78 -18.04 -16.01
N GLN A 238 10.15 -17.68 -14.89
CA GLN A 238 10.72 -16.80 -13.89
C GLN A 238 11.30 -17.60 -12.72
N ASN A 239 12.40 -17.11 -12.15
CA ASN A 239 12.93 -17.68 -10.91
C ASN A 239 12.06 -17.22 -9.74
N VAL A 240 11.19 -18.12 -9.26
CA VAL A 240 10.30 -17.89 -8.13
C VAL A 240 11.01 -18.32 -6.84
N ARG A 241 11.16 -17.38 -5.91
CA ARG A 241 11.83 -17.60 -4.61
C ARG A 241 10.81 -18.08 -3.57
N ASP A 242 11.18 -19.07 -2.78
CA ASP A 242 10.30 -19.54 -1.71
C ASP A 242 10.43 -18.67 -0.45
N ILE A 243 9.28 -18.29 0.11
CA ILE A 243 9.21 -17.64 1.42
C ILE A 243 9.47 -18.68 2.51
N LYS A 244 10.50 -18.40 3.30
CA LYS A 244 10.91 -19.25 4.41
C LYS A 244 10.11 -18.95 5.68
N LEU A 245 10.05 -19.94 6.56
CA LEU A 245 9.52 -19.76 7.91
C LEU A 245 10.59 -19.14 8.80
N MET A 246 10.14 -18.26 9.70
CA MET A 246 10.96 -17.70 10.78
C MET A 246 11.31 -18.80 11.78
N GLU A 247 12.47 -18.65 12.39
CA GLU A 247 12.87 -19.49 13.51
C GLU A 247 11.95 -19.26 14.73
N ASN A 248 11.93 -20.19 15.68
CA ASN A 248 10.96 -20.13 16.79
C ASN A 248 11.14 -18.88 17.67
N THR A 249 12.37 -18.49 17.99
CA THR A 249 12.64 -17.30 18.83
C THR A 249 12.19 -16.01 18.13
N GLU A 250 12.42 -15.93 16.83
CA GLU A 250 12.01 -14.82 15.98
C GLU A 250 10.47 -14.76 15.82
N PHE A 251 9.82 -15.92 15.78
CA PHE A 251 8.36 -16.00 15.71
C PHE A 251 7.70 -15.40 16.95
N ASP A 252 8.20 -15.69 18.15
CA ASP A 252 7.59 -15.19 19.40
C ASP A 252 7.67 -13.66 19.47
N GLU A 253 8.82 -13.09 19.06
CA GLU A 253 8.99 -11.64 18.97
C GLU A 253 8.06 -11.01 17.93
N PHE A 254 7.99 -11.61 16.73
CA PHE A 254 7.11 -11.16 15.65
C PHE A 254 5.63 -11.21 16.05
N TYR A 255 5.22 -12.27 16.77
CA TYR A 255 3.87 -12.40 17.29
C TYR A 255 3.53 -11.35 18.35
N SER A 256 4.46 -11.08 19.28
CA SER A 256 4.28 -10.03 20.29
C SER A 256 4.07 -8.66 19.62
N ASP A 257 4.92 -8.32 18.66
CA ASP A 257 4.81 -7.04 17.93
C ASP A 257 3.48 -6.95 17.14
N PHE A 258 3.05 -8.06 16.52
CA PHE A 258 1.75 -8.14 15.83
C PHE A 258 0.60 -7.89 16.80
N TYR A 259 0.62 -8.56 17.96
CA TYR A 259 -0.42 -8.45 18.98
C TYR A 259 -0.60 -7.00 19.46
N ASP A 260 0.50 -6.30 19.69
CA ASP A 260 0.48 -4.91 20.18
C ASP A 260 0.05 -3.92 19.10
N CYS A 261 0.52 -4.12 17.87
CA CYS A 261 0.26 -3.18 16.77
C CYS A 261 -1.14 -3.33 16.16
N MET A 262 -1.70 -4.53 16.14
CA MET A 262 -3.00 -4.79 15.52
C MET A 262 -4.20 -4.26 16.31
N GLN A 263 -3.96 -3.68 17.50
CA GLN A 263 -4.99 -3.02 18.29
C GLN A 263 -5.41 -1.66 17.71
N LYS A 264 -4.59 -1.04 16.84
CA LYS A 264 -4.85 0.28 16.27
C LYS A 264 -4.46 0.31 14.79
N THR A 265 -5.40 0.62 13.91
CA THR A 265 -5.07 0.89 12.51
C THR A 265 -4.37 2.24 12.41
N VAL A 266 -3.19 2.26 11.79
CA VAL A 266 -2.41 3.47 11.57
C VAL A 266 -2.46 3.81 10.09
N PHE A 267 -2.98 4.99 9.78
CA PHE A 267 -2.99 5.58 8.44
C PHE A 267 -1.79 6.52 8.28
N MET A 268 -1.38 6.76 7.04
CA MET A 268 -0.40 7.80 6.70
C MET A 268 -1.11 9.16 6.58
N ASN A 269 -0.66 10.07 5.72
CA ASN A 269 -1.34 11.35 5.49
C ASN A 269 -2.59 11.11 4.64
N ARG A 270 -3.79 11.50 5.09
CA ARG A 270 -5.02 11.22 4.34
C ARG A 270 -5.44 12.40 3.48
N ILE A 271 -5.81 12.10 2.24
CA ILE A 271 -6.42 13.06 1.30
C ILE A 271 -7.89 12.68 1.12
N LEU A 272 -8.80 13.55 1.55
CA LEU A 272 -10.24 13.33 1.55
C LEU A 272 -10.89 14.07 0.39
N PHE A 273 -11.17 13.35 -0.70
CA PHE A 273 -11.81 13.89 -1.89
C PHE A 273 -13.33 13.99 -1.71
N PHE A 274 -13.89 15.17 -2.03
CA PHE A 274 -15.34 15.37 -2.12
C PHE A 274 -15.72 16.29 -3.28
N GLY A 275 -17.01 16.27 -3.64
CA GLY A 275 -17.51 16.96 -4.83
C GLY A 275 -17.14 16.26 -6.14
N ASN A 276 -17.29 16.98 -7.25
CA ASN A 276 -17.10 16.43 -8.59
C ASN A 276 -15.66 16.61 -9.11
N ILE A 277 -14.74 15.75 -8.68
CA ILE A 277 -13.34 15.77 -9.12
C ILE A 277 -13.14 14.78 -10.27
N ASN A 278 -12.37 15.17 -11.28
CA ASN A 278 -11.96 14.26 -12.36
C ASN A 278 -11.23 13.04 -11.77
N THR A 279 -11.53 11.84 -12.27
CA THR A 279 -10.87 10.61 -11.84
C THR A 279 -9.36 10.70 -12.05
N ASP A 280 -8.86 11.05 -13.23
CA ASP A 280 -7.41 11.18 -13.50
C ASP A 280 -6.72 12.09 -12.47
N LEU A 281 -7.39 13.18 -12.06
CA LEU A 281 -6.88 14.10 -11.05
C LEU A 281 -6.84 13.48 -9.65
N GLN A 282 -7.86 12.72 -9.24
CA GLN A 282 -7.87 11.99 -7.96
C GLN A 282 -6.72 10.96 -7.87
N TYR A 283 -6.41 10.30 -8.99
CA TYR A 283 -5.36 9.29 -9.07
C TYR A 283 -3.96 9.92 -9.06
N LEU A 284 -3.77 11.07 -9.72
CA LEU A 284 -2.45 11.69 -9.86
C LEU A 284 -2.08 12.61 -8.70
N ILE A 285 -3.04 13.23 -8.00
CA ILE A 285 -2.74 14.13 -6.87
C ILE A 285 -1.84 13.47 -5.81
N PRO A 286 -2.15 12.27 -5.29
CA PRO A 286 -1.38 11.72 -4.17
C PRO A 286 0.09 11.43 -4.51
N PHE A 287 0.34 10.88 -5.71
CA PHE A 287 1.70 10.66 -6.18
C PHE A 287 2.42 11.97 -6.54
N SER A 288 1.71 12.93 -7.13
CA SER A 288 2.30 14.24 -7.42
C SER A 288 2.78 14.95 -6.14
N LEU A 289 2.05 14.84 -5.03
CA LEU A 289 2.44 15.37 -3.72
C LEU A 289 3.58 14.57 -3.10
N HIS A 290 3.58 13.25 -3.27
CA HIS A 290 4.69 12.40 -2.85
C HIS A 290 6.02 12.83 -3.50
N LEU A 291 6.04 13.17 -4.79
CA LEU A 291 7.24 13.62 -5.48
C LEU A 291 7.85 14.92 -4.92
N GLN A 292 7.06 15.74 -4.22
CA GLN A 292 7.59 16.93 -3.52
C GLN A 292 8.31 16.57 -2.23
N ASN A 293 7.97 15.43 -1.62
CA ASN A 293 8.58 14.92 -0.42
C ASN A 293 8.41 13.39 -0.33
N ASN A 294 9.43 12.66 -0.78
CA ASN A 294 9.44 11.19 -0.82
C ASN A 294 9.29 10.52 0.57
N HIS A 295 9.32 11.29 1.67
CA HIS A 295 9.05 10.79 3.01
C HIS A 295 7.58 10.88 3.43
N GLN A 296 6.73 11.49 2.61
CA GLN A 296 5.29 11.62 2.86
C GLN A 296 4.51 10.74 1.91
N VAL A 297 3.87 9.73 2.48
CA VAL A 297 2.88 8.89 1.77
C VAL A 297 1.49 9.46 2.03
N PHE A 298 0.74 9.59 0.95
CA PHE A 298 -0.64 10.07 0.91
C PHE A 298 -1.62 8.93 0.59
N GLU A 299 -2.62 8.76 1.43
CA GLU A 299 -3.68 7.76 1.32
C GLU A 299 -5.01 8.45 0.94
N PRO A 300 -5.56 8.16 -0.25
CA PRO A 300 -6.72 8.82 -0.81
C PRO A 300 -8.04 8.18 -0.35
N PHE A 301 -9.02 9.01 -0.02
CA PHE A 301 -10.37 8.57 0.30
C PHE A 301 -11.39 9.45 -0.41
N ARG A 302 -12.32 8.84 -1.12
CA ARG A 302 -13.52 9.53 -1.60
C ARG A 302 -14.59 9.48 -0.51
N ILE A 303 -15.04 10.65 -0.07
CA ILE A 303 -16.12 10.78 0.90
C ILE A 303 -17.44 10.81 0.14
N GLY A 304 -18.25 9.76 0.33
CA GLY A 304 -19.59 9.66 -0.20
C GLY A 304 -20.63 10.20 0.78
N TYR A 305 -21.69 10.79 0.25
CA TYR A 305 -22.86 11.17 1.04
C TYR A 305 -23.66 9.92 1.43
N ASP A 306 -23.98 9.79 2.71
CA ASP A 306 -24.67 8.63 3.26
C ASP A 306 -26.20 8.69 3.16
N GLY A 307 -26.76 9.75 2.58
CA GLY A 307 -28.20 9.97 2.44
C GLY A 307 -28.84 10.73 3.59
N ARG A 308 -28.14 10.93 4.72
CA ARG A 308 -28.70 11.56 5.93
C ARG A 308 -28.21 12.99 6.12
N SER A 309 -26.89 13.17 6.24
CA SER A 309 -26.26 14.48 6.38
C SER A 309 -24.77 14.40 6.11
N ALA A 310 -24.16 15.55 5.77
CA ALA A 310 -22.72 15.65 5.61
C ALA A 310 -21.97 15.26 6.90
N GLU A 311 -22.46 15.70 8.06
CA GLU A 311 -21.89 15.33 9.37
C GLU A 311 -21.96 13.82 9.62
N SER A 312 -23.11 13.19 9.36
CA SER A 312 -23.27 11.74 9.51
C SER A 312 -22.29 10.97 8.63
N SER A 313 -22.05 11.46 7.41
CA SER A 313 -21.08 10.87 6.48
C SER A 313 -19.64 10.98 7.02
N LEU A 314 -19.25 12.13 7.56
CA LEU A 314 -17.94 12.32 8.19
C LEU A 314 -17.80 11.53 9.49
N ASP A 315 -18.83 11.48 10.34
CA ASP A 315 -18.84 10.68 11.55
C ASP A 315 -18.68 9.19 11.24
N LYS A 316 -19.36 8.70 10.20
CA LYS A 316 -19.19 7.33 9.74
C LYS A 316 -17.76 7.06 9.26
N PHE A 317 -17.18 7.99 8.52
CA PHE A 317 -15.79 7.91 8.07
C PHE A 317 -14.83 7.85 9.26
N TYR A 318 -14.91 8.81 10.18
CA TYR A 318 -14.00 8.90 11.33
C TYR A 318 -14.23 7.81 12.38
N ARG A 319 -15.43 7.26 12.49
CA ARG A 319 -15.69 6.06 13.28
C ARG A 319 -15.01 4.83 12.70
N ARG A 320 -14.99 4.72 11.36
CA ARG A 320 -14.37 3.58 10.66
C ARG A 320 -12.85 3.69 10.59
N PHE A 321 -12.32 4.89 10.40
CA PHE A 321 -10.91 5.13 10.09
C PHE A 321 -10.18 5.96 11.15
N TYR A 322 -10.77 6.12 12.33
CA TYR A 322 -10.28 6.94 13.45
C TYR A 322 -10.23 8.45 13.14
N ASN A 323 -10.58 9.24 14.16
CA ASN A 323 -10.55 10.69 14.06
C ASN A 323 -9.10 11.21 14.05
N ARG A 324 -8.69 11.81 12.94
CA ARG A 324 -7.40 12.52 12.78
C ARG A 324 -7.57 13.79 11.96
N ALA A 325 -8.69 14.49 12.17
CA ALA A 325 -9.08 15.66 11.38
C ALA A 325 -7.96 16.70 11.20
N SER A 326 -7.12 16.92 12.23
CA SER A 326 -6.00 17.86 12.19
C SER A 326 -4.84 17.45 11.26
N ALA A 327 -4.73 16.16 10.90
CA ALA A 327 -3.72 15.64 9.99
C ALA A 327 -4.27 15.35 8.59
N ASP A 328 -5.58 15.54 8.38
CA ASP A 328 -6.24 15.27 7.11
C ASP A 328 -6.30 16.53 6.25
N THR A 329 -6.20 16.34 4.94
CA THR A 329 -6.46 17.40 3.96
C THR A 329 -7.66 16.99 3.12
N ALA A 330 -8.69 17.82 3.10
CA ALA A 330 -9.82 17.66 2.20
C ALA A 330 -9.54 18.36 0.87
N VAL A 331 -9.74 17.65 -0.24
CA VAL A 331 -9.63 18.22 -1.59
C VAL A 331 -11.02 18.30 -2.19
N MET A 332 -11.40 19.52 -2.55
CA MET A 332 -12.72 19.90 -3.01
C MET A 332 -12.74 20.03 -4.53
N GLY A 333 -13.65 19.31 -5.19
CA GLY A 333 -14.01 19.58 -6.58
C GLY A 333 -15.07 20.69 -6.70
N PRO A 334 -15.40 21.11 -7.93
CA PRO A 334 -16.48 22.07 -8.16
C PRO A 334 -17.76 21.72 -7.40
N ILE A 335 -18.23 22.67 -6.57
CA ILE A 335 -19.46 22.57 -5.79
C ILE A 335 -20.65 22.71 -6.73
N ARG A 336 -21.47 21.67 -6.85
CA ARG A 336 -22.65 21.68 -7.72
C ARG A 336 -23.97 21.56 -6.96
N THR A 337 -23.91 21.00 -5.75
CA THR A 337 -25.09 20.66 -4.97
C THR A 337 -25.04 21.30 -3.58
N GLN A 338 -26.20 21.38 -2.91
CA GLN A 338 -26.23 21.78 -1.50
C GLN A 338 -25.45 20.80 -0.63
N ILE A 339 -25.47 19.50 -0.97
CA ILE A 339 -24.70 18.46 -0.29
C ILE A 339 -23.19 18.77 -0.31
N ASP A 340 -22.65 19.25 -1.43
CA ASP A 340 -21.24 19.63 -1.53
C ASP A 340 -20.89 20.81 -0.60
N ARG A 341 -21.80 21.79 -0.49
CA ARG A 341 -21.64 22.94 0.43
C ARG A 341 -21.69 22.49 1.88
N ASP A 342 -22.64 21.62 2.21
CA ASP A 342 -22.79 21.07 3.54
C ASP A 342 -21.56 20.23 3.93
N MET A 343 -20.98 19.51 2.96
CA MET A 343 -19.75 18.75 3.15
C MET A 343 -18.55 19.65 3.42
N LYS A 344 -18.40 20.73 2.64
CA LYS A 344 -17.37 21.75 2.89
C LYS A 344 -17.50 22.30 4.31
N ALA A 345 -18.70 22.75 4.69
CA ALA A 345 -18.94 23.29 6.03
C ALA A 345 -18.67 22.25 7.13
N ALA A 346 -19.01 20.98 6.91
CA ALA A 346 -18.73 19.90 7.86
C ALA A 346 -17.23 19.65 8.05
N PHE A 347 -16.43 19.70 6.97
CA PHE A 347 -14.97 19.63 7.06
C PHE A 347 -14.38 20.81 7.83
N GLU A 348 -14.82 22.04 7.49
CA GLU A 348 -14.35 23.27 8.14
C GLU A 348 -14.67 23.28 9.64
N ARG A 349 -15.90 22.88 10.03
CA ARG A 349 -16.28 22.75 11.45
C ARG A 349 -15.44 21.76 12.23
N ARG A 350 -14.90 20.73 11.58
CA ARG A 350 -14.00 19.75 12.19
C ARG A 350 -12.53 20.17 12.19
N GLY A 351 -12.22 21.35 11.66
CA GLY A 351 -10.84 21.85 11.56
C GLY A 351 -10.00 21.14 10.51
N VAL A 352 -10.62 20.49 9.53
CA VAL A 352 -9.89 19.86 8.40
C VAL A 352 -9.52 20.94 7.39
N THR A 353 -8.28 20.93 6.91
CA THR A 353 -7.85 21.88 5.86
C THR A 353 -8.54 21.54 4.55
N VAL A 354 -9.32 22.47 3.98
CA VAL A 354 -10.00 22.30 2.69
C VAL A 354 -9.23 23.04 1.60
N LYS A 355 -8.82 22.33 0.54
CA LYS A 355 -8.14 22.88 -0.63
C LYS A 355 -8.94 22.62 -1.89
N ASP A 356 -8.95 23.57 -2.81
CA ASP A 356 -9.59 23.40 -4.11
C ASP A 356 -8.74 22.50 -5.02
N CYS A 357 -9.35 21.59 -5.78
CA CYS A 357 -8.61 20.70 -6.67
C CYS A 357 -7.84 21.45 -7.76
N SER A 358 -8.28 22.66 -8.15
CA SER A 358 -7.58 23.53 -9.09
C SER A 358 -6.17 23.90 -8.63
N GLN A 359 -5.92 23.94 -7.32
CA GLN A 359 -4.59 24.24 -6.76
C GLN A 359 -3.54 23.19 -7.12
N TYR A 360 -3.97 21.98 -7.50
CA TYR A 360 -3.09 20.88 -7.86
C TYR A 360 -2.94 20.69 -9.37
N VAL A 361 -3.69 21.42 -10.20
CA VAL A 361 -3.69 21.23 -11.66
C VAL A 361 -2.29 21.45 -12.23
N THR A 362 -1.60 22.54 -11.86
CA THR A 362 -0.24 22.82 -12.33
C THR A 362 0.73 21.68 -11.96
N GLN A 363 0.68 21.21 -10.72
CA GLN A 363 1.55 20.14 -10.24
C GLN A 363 1.30 18.82 -10.98
N VAL A 364 0.02 18.48 -11.23
CA VAL A 364 -0.35 17.28 -11.97
C VAL A 364 0.00 17.41 -13.46
N THR A 365 -0.14 18.61 -14.04
CA THR A 365 0.33 18.87 -15.41
C THR A 365 1.83 18.69 -15.53
N ASN A 366 2.62 19.15 -14.56
CA ASN A 366 4.06 18.93 -14.54
C ASN A 366 4.39 17.43 -14.51
N LEU A 367 3.76 16.66 -13.60
CA LEU A 367 3.92 15.20 -13.57
C LEU A 367 3.60 14.54 -14.93
N ILE A 368 2.53 14.96 -15.60
CA ILE A 368 2.16 14.42 -16.92
C ILE A 368 3.22 14.76 -17.98
N ASN A 369 3.79 15.97 -17.93
CA ASN A 369 4.88 16.36 -18.82
C ASN A 369 6.14 15.54 -18.53
N ASP A 370 6.49 15.33 -17.27
CA ASP A 370 7.64 14.51 -16.86
C ASP A 370 7.49 13.06 -17.38
N VAL A 371 6.28 12.50 -17.39
CA VAL A 371 5.99 11.20 -18.02
C VAL A 371 6.27 11.21 -19.52
N CYS A 372 6.00 12.33 -20.21
CA CYS A 372 6.30 12.46 -21.63
C CYS A 372 7.82 12.58 -21.89
N GLU A 373 8.53 13.34 -21.07
CA GLU A 373 9.99 13.47 -21.15
C GLU A 373 10.70 12.13 -20.85
N GLU A 374 10.22 11.39 -19.86
CA GLU A 374 10.65 10.02 -19.58
C GLU A 374 10.44 9.10 -20.79
N ALA A 375 9.27 9.20 -21.45
CA ALA A 375 8.95 8.40 -22.62
C ALA A 375 9.89 8.69 -23.80
N GLU A 376 10.21 9.97 -24.02
CA GLU A 376 11.16 10.40 -25.06
C GLU A 376 12.59 9.87 -24.79
N ARG A 377 12.99 9.81 -23.53
CA ARG A 377 14.27 9.20 -23.11
C ARG A 377 14.28 7.67 -23.25
N SER A 378 13.10 7.03 -23.21
CA SER A 378 12.95 5.57 -23.10
C SER A 378 13.14 4.76 -24.40
N ALA A 379 13.78 5.30 -25.44
CA ALA A 379 14.02 4.62 -26.73
C ALA A 379 12.77 3.96 -27.38
N LEU A 380 11.58 4.55 -27.14
CA LEU A 380 10.31 4.07 -27.67
C LEU A 380 10.13 4.44 -29.15
N GLY A 381 9.34 3.66 -29.88
CA GLY A 381 9.01 3.95 -31.27
C GLY A 381 8.11 5.17 -31.44
N ALA A 382 8.14 5.83 -32.60
CA ALA A 382 7.36 7.04 -32.87
C ALA A 382 5.85 6.87 -32.61
N ASN A 383 5.28 5.71 -32.92
CA ASN A 383 3.87 5.42 -32.68
C ASN A 383 3.54 5.33 -31.18
N GLU A 384 4.45 4.77 -30.37
CA GLU A 384 4.28 4.63 -28.92
C GLU A 384 4.36 6.00 -28.24
N LEU A 385 5.35 6.81 -28.64
CA LEU A 385 5.49 8.20 -28.20
C LEU A 385 4.22 9.01 -28.53
N ASN A 386 3.68 8.86 -29.74
CA ASN A 386 2.47 9.58 -30.14
C ASN A 386 1.26 9.17 -29.28
N ARG A 387 1.12 7.89 -28.92
CA ARG A 387 0.04 7.42 -28.02
C ARG A 387 0.16 8.04 -26.64
N ILE A 388 1.37 8.12 -26.09
CA ILE A 388 1.63 8.73 -24.78
C ILE A 388 1.30 10.21 -24.81
N LYS A 389 1.85 10.96 -25.78
CA LYS A 389 1.59 12.39 -25.94
C LYS A 389 0.11 12.71 -26.15
N THR A 390 -0.59 11.90 -26.95
CA THR A 390 -2.03 12.05 -27.15
C THR A 390 -2.81 11.83 -25.86
N LYS A 391 -2.47 10.80 -25.07
CA LYS A 391 -3.10 10.55 -23.77
C LYS A 391 -2.82 11.70 -22.80
N ALA A 392 -1.57 12.17 -22.72
CA ALA A 392 -1.16 13.29 -21.89
C ALA A 392 -1.94 14.56 -22.23
N GLN A 393 -1.97 14.97 -23.50
CA GLN A 393 -2.70 16.14 -23.97
C GLN A 393 -4.20 16.07 -23.65
N ASN A 394 -4.80 14.89 -23.87
CA ASN A 394 -6.21 14.67 -23.55
C ASN A 394 -6.49 14.79 -22.05
N THR A 395 -5.63 14.21 -21.20
CA THR A 395 -5.78 14.32 -19.75
C THR A 395 -5.55 15.75 -19.27
N ILE A 396 -4.50 16.45 -19.72
CA ILE A 396 -4.26 17.87 -19.41
C ILE A 396 -5.47 18.73 -19.79
N THR A 397 -5.97 18.57 -21.02
CA THR A 397 -7.16 19.30 -21.46
C THR A 397 -8.35 19.04 -20.54
N ARG A 398 -8.60 17.77 -20.15
CA ARG A 398 -9.72 17.39 -19.27
C ARG A 398 -9.60 17.91 -17.84
N ILE A 399 -8.38 18.06 -17.30
CA ILE A 399 -8.18 18.57 -15.94
C ILE A 399 -8.14 20.09 -15.89
N SER A 400 -7.71 20.76 -16.97
CA SER A 400 -7.68 22.22 -17.07
C SER A 400 -9.03 22.83 -17.47
N THR A 401 -9.87 22.08 -18.19
CA THR A 401 -11.20 22.55 -18.60
C THR A 401 -12.22 22.20 -17.53
N ARG A 402 -12.26 22.96 -16.42
CA ARG A 402 -13.40 23.08 -15.48
C ARG A 402 -13.15 24.06 -14.35
#